data_AF-G2IS50-F1
#
_entry.id   AF-G2IS50-F1
#
_cell.length_a   1.000
_cell.length_b   1.000
_cell.length_c   1.000
_cell.angle_alpha   90.00
_cell.angle_beta   90.00
_cell.angle_gamma   90.00
#
_symmetry.space_group_name_H-M   'P 1'
#
loop_
_entity.id
_entity.type
_entity.pdbx_description
1 polymer ?
#
loop_
_entity_poly.entity_id
_entity_poly.type
_entity_poly.pdbx_seq_one_letter_code
_entity_poly.pdbx_strand_id
1 'polypeptide(L)'
;MWRMRARQPLWARMASSFPTMAGASSMVAATASALPGIVDEVGDRLTVLVDGGVRSGLDVVRMLALGARGVLLGRAWAYALAARGEAGVIHMLELIEAEMRVAMTLGGVGKIDGLDRSSLSRMV
;
A
#
# COMPACT_ATOMS: atom_id res chain seq x y z
N MET A 1 29.86 -33.39 17.29
CA MET A 1 29.16 -32.40 18.13
C MET A 1 29.11 -31.05 17.41
N TRP A 2 28.13 -30.82 16.53
CA TRP A 2 27.71 -29.49 16.05
C TRP A 2 26.28 -29.64 15.51
N ARG A 3 25.29 -29.13 16.25
CA ARG A 3 23.86 -29.20 15.91
C ARG A 3 23.43 -27.79 15.53
N MET A 4 23.50 -27.44 14.24
CA MET A 4 22.96 -26.18 13.74
C MET A 4 21.43 -26.26 13.77
N ARG A 5 20.82 -25.57 14.74
CA ARG A 5 19.38 -25.32 14.78
C ARG A 5 19.07 -24.24 13.74
N ALA A 6 18.73 -24.66 12.52
CA ALA A 6 18.22 -23.75 11.49
C ALA A 6 16.97 -23.04 12.03
N ARG A 7 17.07 -21.74 12.28
CA ARG A 7 15.90 -20.89 12.53
C ARG A 7 15.11 -20.84 11.23
N GLN A 8 13.85 -21.28 11.27
CA GLN A 8 12.93 -21.22 10.14
C GLN A 8 12.89 -19.78 9.60
N PRO A 9 12.99 -19.58 8.27
CA PRO A 9 12.98 -18.25 7.68
C PRO A 9 11.62 -17.57 7.90
N LEU A 10 11.63 -16.24 8.03
CA LEU A 10 10.46 -15.44 8.44
C LEU A 10 9.22 -15.70 7.57
N TRP A 11 9.43 -15.93 6.26
CA TRP A 11 8.37 -16.24 5.30
C TRP A 11 7.64 -17.57 5.58
N ALA A 12 8.32 -18.55 6.18
CA ALA A 12 7.71 -19.83 6.52
C ALA A 12 6.75 -19.73 7.72
N ARG A 13 6.95 -18.73 8.60
CA ARG A 13 6.04 -18.44 9.73
C ARG A 13 4.80 -17.65 9.31
N MET A 14 4.91 -16.86 8.25
CA MET A 14 3.79 -16.07 7.70
C MET A 14 2.81 -16.94 6.91
N ALA A 15 3.29 -18.00 6.25
CA ALA A 15 2.47 -18.87 5.40
C ALA A 15 1.43 -19.71 6.17
N SER A 16 1.66 -19.99 7.46
CA SER A 16 0.74 -20.81 8.28
C SER A 16 -0.49 -20.07 8.81
N SER A 17 -0.61 -18.76 8.57
CA SER A 17 -1.57 -17.89 9.28
C SER A 17 -2.77 -17.44 8.46
N PHE A 18 -2.96 -17.92 7.23
CA PHE A 18 -4.03 -17.44 6.35
C PHE A 18 -5.06 -18.54 6.01
N PRO A 19 -6.17 -18.62 6.76
CA PRO A 19 -7.31 -19.40 6.34
C PRO A 19 -8.01 -18.71 5.16
N THR A 20 -8.47 -19.56 4.24
CA THR A 20 -9.21 -19.30 3.01
C THR A 20 -10.21 -18.14 3.04
N MET A 21 -10.11 -17.23 2.06
CA MET A 21 -11.24 -16.39 1.62
C MET A 21 -11.47 -16.57 0.12
N ALA A 22 -12.62 -17.14 -0.22
CA ALA A 22 -13.16 -17.23 -1.56
C ALA A 22 -13.42 -15.82 -2.12
N GLY A 23 -12.74 -15.45 -3.20
CA GLY A 23 -13.00 -14.21 -3.94
C GLY A 23 -11.77 -13.43 -4.42
N ALA A 24 -10.55 -13.79 -4.01
CA ALA A 24 -9.33 -13.18 -4.54
C ALA A 24 -8.75 -14.04 -5.68
N SER A 25 -8.62 -13.48 -6.88
CA SER A 25 -8.05 -14.14 -8.06
C SER A 25 -6.54 -14.47 -7.95
N SER A 26 -5.91 -14.23 -6.79
CA SER A 26 -4.48 -14.44 -6.56
C SER A 26 -4.25 -15.32 -5.34
N MET A 27 -3.33 -16.28 -5.43
CA MET A 27 -2.93 -17.22 -4.36
C MET A 27 -2.32 -16.56 -3.11
N VAL A 28 -2.33 -15.22 -3.00
CA VAL A 28 -1.61 -14.43 -2.00
C VAL A 28 -2.50 -13.29 -1.50
N ALA A 29 -2.25 -12.84 -0.26
CA ALA A 29 -2.93 -11.72 0.38
C ALA A 29 -2.86 -10.42 -0.44
N ALA A 30 -3.91 -9.60 -0.33
CA ALA A 30 -3.92 -8.27 -0.92
C ALA A 30 -2.83 -7.39 -0.29
N THR A 31 -2.21 -6.52 -1.09
CA THR A 31 -1.12 -5.64 -0.64
C THR A 31 -1.51 -4.82 0.60
N ALA A 32 -2.71 -4.22 0.61
CA ALA A 32 -3.20 -3.43 1.74
C ALA A 32 -3.28 -4.24 3.05
N SER A 33 -3.55 -5.54 2.98
CA SER A 33 -3.64 -6.42 4.14
C SER A 33 -2.27 -6.87 4.63
N ALA A 34 -1.31 -7.06 3.73
CA ALA A 34 0.04 -7.49 4.07
C ALA A 34 0.92 -6.34 4.58
N LEU A 35 0.70 -5.12 4.08
CA LEU A 35 1.55 -3.95 4.33
C LEU A 35 1.76 -3.64 5.83
N PRO A 36 0.73 -3.59 6.70
CA PRO A 36 0.91 -3.26 8.11
C PRO A 36 1.94 -4.14 8.84
N GLY A 37 1.87 -5.46 8.63
CA GLY A 37 2.79 -6.39 9.30
C GLY A 37 4.24 -6.24 8.83
N ILE A 38 4.44 -5.83 7.58
CA ILE A 38 5.77 -5.55 7.03
C ILE A 38 6.33 -4.26 7.63
N VAL A 39 5.52 -3.19 7.69
CA VAL A 39 5.91 -1.92 8.30
C VAL A 39 6.27 -2.10 9.77
N ASP A 40 5.44 -2.84 10.52
CA ASP A 40 5.64 -3.08 11.95
C ASP A 40 6.93 -3.87 12.22
N GLU A 41 7.24 -4.87 11.38
CA GLU A 41 8.47 -5.65 11.52
C GLU A 41 9.72 -4.82 11.15
N VAL A 42 9.66 -4.04 10.07
CA VAL A 42 10.82 -3.29 9.58
C VAL A 42 11.13 -2.06 10.44
N GLY A 43 10.10 -1.34 10.91
CA GLY A 43 10.24 -0.07 11.62
C GLY A 43 11.01 0.97 10.78
N ASP A 44 11.80 1.81 11.45
CA ASP A 44 12.57 2.88 10.79
C ASP A 44 13.84 2.40 10.07
N ARG A 45 14.09 1.08 10.05
CA ARG A 45 15.32 0.51 9.49
C ARG A 45 15.39 0.61 7.98
N LEU A 46 14.24 0.64 7.30
CA LEU A 46 14.15 0.74 5.83
C LEU A 46 12.96 1.61 5.43
N THR A 47 13.09 2.25 4.28
CA THR A 47 11.96 2.93 3.62
C THR A 47 11.06 1.90 2.94
N VAL A 48 9.79 1.85 3.32
CA VAL A 48 8.79 0.96 2.70
C VAL A 48 8.05 1.72 1.60
N LEU A 49 8.21 1.27 0.36
CA LEU A 49 7.43 1.71 -0.80
C LEU A 49 6.43 0.62 -1.17
N VAL A 50 5.25 1.00 -1.68
CA VAL A 50 4.18 0.05 -1.99
C VAL A 50 3.55 0.29 -3.36
N ASP A 51 3.28 -0.78 -4.10
CA ASP A 51 2.38 -0.83 -5.27
C ASP A 51 1.37 -1.95 -5.04
N GLY A 52 0.18 -1.84 -5.64
CA GLY A 52 -0.79 -2.92 -5.63
C GLY A 52 -2.21 -2.40 -5.79
N GLY A 53 -2.65 -2.26 -7.05
CA GLY A 53 -4.05 -1.97 -7.36
C GLY A 53 -4.50 -0.55 -7.00
N VAL A 54 -3.56 0.38 -6.84
CA VAL A 54 -3.81 1.81 -6.61
C VAL A 54 -4.44 2.41 -7.86
N ARG A 55 -5.65 2.98 -7.73
CA ARG A 55 -6.42 3.55 -8.84
C ARG A 55 -6.90 4.98 -8.59
N SER A 56 -6.80 5.45 -7.36
CA SER A 56 -7.28 6.76 -6.92
C SER A 56 -6.35 7.39 -5.89
N GLY A 57 -6.46 8.70 -5.67
CA GLY A 57 -5.79 9.40 -4.58
C GLY A 57 -6.21 8.91 -3.19
N LEU A 58 -7.44 8.41 -3.04
CA LEU A 58 -7.89 7.80 -1.78
C LEU A 58 -7.12 6.51 -1.47
N ASP A 59 -6.82 5.69 -2.48
CA ASP A 59 -5.99 4.49 -2.30
C ASP A 59 -4.57 4.88 -1.86
N VAL A 60 -4.02 5.96 -2.43
CA VAL A 60 -2.71 6.49 -2.01
C VAL A 60 -2.74 6.91 -0.55
N VAL A 61 -3.72 7.72 -0.13
CA VAL A 61 -3.89 8.15 1.26
C VAL A 61 -4.03 6.95 2.20
N ARG A 62 -4.80 5.94 1.81
CA ARG A 62 -4.96 4.70 2.58
C ARG A 62 -3.63 3.98 2.78
N MET A 63 -2.84 3.82 1.73
CA MET A 63 -1.55 3.14 1.81
C MET A 63 -0.53 3.90 2.66
N LEU A 64 -0.51 5.23 2.57
CA LEU A 64 0.30 6.09 3.43
C LEU A 64 -0.11 5.95 4.90
N ALA A 65 -1.41 5.99 5.19
CA ALA A 65 -1.95 5.78 6.54
C ALA A 65 -1.66 4.38 7.12
N LEU A 66 -1.51 3.36 6.26
CA LEU A 66 -1.10 2.01 6.68
C LEU A 66 0.41 1.91 7.02
N GLY A 67 1.18 2.96 6.71
CA GLY A 67 2.59 3.10 7.08
C GLY A 67 3.58 3.04 5.91
N ALA A 68 3.13 3.08 4.65
CA ALA A 68 4.04 3.23 3.52
C ALA A 68 4.62 4.64 3.48
N ARG A 69 5.90 4.77 3.09
CA ARG A 69 6.55 6.07 2.89
C ARG A 69 6.29 6.65 1.50
N GLY A 70 5.92 5.81 0.54
CA GLY A 70 5.59 6.21 -0.82
C GLY A 70 4.78 5.14 -1.53
N VAL A 71 3.97 5.58 -2.49
CA VAL A 71 3.08 4.73 -3.26
C VAL A 71 3.46 4.83 -4.72
N LEU A 72 3.69 3.67 -5.34
CA LEU A 72 4.02 3.54 -6.74
C LEU A 72 2.73 3.31 -7.53
N LEU A 73 2.65 3.92 -8.71
CA LEU A 73 1.54 3.73 -9.63
C LEU A 73 1.94 2.67 -10.64
N GLY A 74 1.31 1.50 -10.60
CA GLY A 74 1.57 0.41 -11.54
C GLY A 74 1.08 0.71 -12.96
N ARG A 75 -0.01 0.07 -13.39
CA ARG A 75 -0.47 0.18 -14.79
C ARG A 75 -1.13 1.52 -15.16
N ALA A 76 -1.50 2.32 -14.16
CA ALA A 76 -2.24 3.56 -14.38
C ALA A 76 -1.51 4.55 -15.30
N TRP A 77 -0.19 4.74 -15.11
CA TRP A 77 0.60 5.64 -15.97
C TRP A 77 0.75 5.10 -17.39
N ALA A 78 0.89 3.78 -17.56
CA ALA A 78 0.99 3.18 -18.89
C ALA A 78 -0.31 3.36 -19.68
N TYR A 79 -1.47 3.24 -19.03
CA TYR A 79 -2.77 3.49 -19.66
C TYR A 79 -2.97 4.97 -19.99
N ALA A 80 -2.58 5.87 -19.10
CA ALA A 80 -2.64 7.31 -19.33
C ALA A 80 -1.73 7.71 -20.51
N LEU A 81 -0.52 7.15 -20.56
CA LEU A 81 0.44 7.35 -21.65
C LEU A 81 -0.11 6.84 -22.99
N ALA A 82 -0.70 5.64 -23.01
CA ALA A 82 -1.29 5.10 -24.23
C ALA A 82 -2.49 5.92 -24.72
N ALA A 83 -3.26 6.51 -23.80
CA ALA A 83 -4.45 7.29 -24.14
C ALA A 83 -4.13 8.67 -24.73
N ARG A 84 -3.19 9.42 -24.14
CA ARG A 84 -2.89 10.81 -24.57
C ARG A 84 -1.42 11.22 -24.43
N GLY A 85 -0.51 10.27 -24.45
CA GLY A 85 0.92 10.54 -24.28
C GLY A 85 1.22 11.22 -22.94
N GLU A 86 2.20 12.13 -22.96
CA GLU A 86 2.64 12.89 -21.79
C GLU A 86 1.48 13.66 -21.11
N ALA A 87 0.61 14.32 -21.89
CA ALA A 87 -0.54 15.05 -21.37
C ALA A 87 -1.58 14.13 -20.70
N GLY A 88 -1.59 12.84 -21.02
CA GLY A 88 -2.36 11.84 -20.30
C GLY A 88 -1.79 11.57 -18.92
N VAL A 89 -0.47 11.36 -18.84
CA VAL A 89 0.24 11.08 -17.58
C VAL A 89 0.16 12.27 -16.62
N ILE A 90 0.40 13.49 -17.10
CA ILE A 90 0.31 14.71 -16.29
C ILE A 90 -1.09 14.83 -15.66
N HIS A 91 -2.14 14.72 -16.49
CA HIS A 91 -3.51 14.81 -16.01
C HIS A 91 -3.87 13.73 -14.99
N MET A 92 -3.36 12.51 -15.16
CA MET A 92 -3.58 11.43 -14.20
C MET A 92 -2.91 11.72 -12.85
N LEU A 93 -1.69 12.27 -12.85
CA LEU A 93 -1.01 12.68 -11.62
C LEU A 93 -1.74 13.83 -10.93
N GLU A 94 -2.20 14.83 -11.68
CA GLU A 94 -3.02 15.94 -11.15
C GLU A 94 -4.33 15.45 -10.53
N LEU A 95 -5.00 14.47 -11.17
CA LEU A 95 -6.24 13.90 -10.66
C LEU A 95 -6.00 13.15 -9.34
N ILE A 96 -4.96 12.31 -9.28
CA ILE A 96 -4.58 11.61 -8.05
C ILE A 96 -4.26 12.61 -6.94
N GLU A 97 -3.50 13.66 -7.24
CA GLU A 97 -3.17 14.70 -6.26
C GLU A 97 -4.44 15.41 -5.75
N ALA A 98 -5.35 15.77 -6.64
CA ALA A 98 -6.61 16.41 -6.28
C ALA A 98 -7.46 15.51 -5.38
N GLU A 99 -7.58 14.22 -5.71
CA GLU A 99 -8.29 13.24 -4.89
C GLU A 99 -7.63 13.04 -3.52
N MET A 100 -6.29 13.01 -3.44
CA MET A 100 -5.58 12.98 -2.16
C MET A 100 -5.92 14.19 -1.30
N ARG A 101 -5.91 15.41 -1.88
CA ARG A 101 -6.25 16.64 -1.17
C ARG A 101 -7.67 16.61 -0.64
N VAL A 102 -8.64 16.14 -1.45
CA VAL A 102 -10.04 15.98 -1.02
C VAL A 102 -10.13 14.99 0.14
N ALA A 103 -9.54 13.80 0.01
CA ALA A 103 -9.58 12.77 1.04
C ALA A 103 -8.94 13.23 2.37
N MET A 104 -7.78 13.87 2.30
CA MET A 104 -7.09 14.42 3.47
C MET A 104 -7.89 15.55 4.13
N THR A 105 -8.49 16.44 3.34
CA THR A 105 -9.32 17.55 3.85
C THR A 105 -10.56 17.02 4.58
N LEU A 106 -11.26 16.05 3.98
CA LEU A 106 -12.42 15.41 4.61
C LEU A 106 -12.04 14.58 5.84
N GLY A 107 -10.83 14.01 5.86
CA GLY A 107 -10.27 13.30 7.01
C GLY A 107 -9.69 14.21 8.10
N GLY A 108 -9.69 15.54 7.91
CA GLY A 108 -9.13 16.48 8.88
C GLY A 108 -7.60 16.48 8.98
N VAL A 109 -6.90 15.97 7.97
CA VAL A 109 -5.44 15.84 7.96
C VAL A 109 -4.83 16.89 7.03
N GLY A 110 -4.11 17.87 7.59
CA GLY A 110 -3.52 18.97 6.82
C GLY A 110 -2.16 18.69 6.18
N LYS A 111 -1.48 17.59 6.56
CA LYS A 111 -0.14 17.22 6.07
C LYS A 111 -0.03 15.71 5.94
N ILE A 112 0.72 15.25 4.94
CA ILE A 112 0.91 13.81 4.68
C ILE A 112 1.50 13.09 5.90
N ASP A 113 2.43 13.73 6.62
CA ASP A 113 3.04 13.17 7.83
C ASP A 113 2.06 12.99 8.99
N GLY A 114 0.85 13.56 8.91
CA GLY A 114 -0.22 13.36 9.88
C GLY A 114 -1.12 12.17 9.56
N LEU A 115 -0.88 11.44 8.46
CA LEU A 115 -1.64 10.24 8.12
C LEU A 115 -1.13 9.05 8.93
N ASP A 116 -2.06 8.38 9.62
CA ASP A 116 -1.79 7.18 10.38
C ASP A 116 -2.99 6.23 10.37
N ARG A 117 -2.85 5.08 11.04
CA ARG A 117 -3.92 4.07 11.11
C ARG A 117 -5.19 4.55 11.81
N SER A 118 -5.14 5.64 12.59
CA SER A 118 -6.33 6.24 13.22
C SER A 118 -7.21 6.97 12.20
N SER A 119 -6.64 7.38 11.07
CA SER A 119 -7.35 7.99 9.94
C SER A 119 -8.20 6.97 9.16
N LEU A 120 -8.06 5.67 9.44
CA LEU A 120 -8.76 4.59 8.74
C LEU A 120 -9.92 4.09 9.60
N SER A 121 -11.12 4.00 9.01
CA SER A 121 -12.20 3.25 9.63
C SER A 121 -11.83 1.78 9.69
N ARG A 122 -12.10 1.12 10.82
CA ARG A 122 -12.00 -0.34 10.89
C ARG A 122 -13.09 -0.90 9.98
N MET A 123 -12.68 -1.60 8.92
CA MET A 123 -13.59 -2.51 8.24
C MET A 123 -13.94 -3.63 9.22
N VAL A 124 -15.22 -3.72 9.57
CA VAL A 124 -15.81 -4.86 10.29
C VAL A 124 -15.81 -6.09 9.38
#